data_AF-A0A9W9W374-F1
#
_entry.id   AF-A0A9W9W374-F1
#
_cell.length_a   1.000
_cell.length_b   1.000
_cell.length_c   1.000
_cell.angle_alpha   90.00
_cell.angle_beta   90.00
_cell.angle_gamma   90.00
#
_symmetry.space_group_name_H-M   'P 1'
#
loop_
_entity.id
_entity.type
_entity.pdbx_description
1 polymer ?
#
loop_
_entity_poly.entity_id
_entity_poly.type
_entity_poly.pdbx_seq_one_letter_code
_entity_poly.pdbx_strand_id
1 'polypeptide(L)'
;MFSLAYAPLLVPSLEPTSPNTVSRRLTDQRLHFQRKEQLDFQDKEIGVLIHFEIATYLSIDGCNNVPNLVPNVDLFDPTLINTDAWMDTTAALGAKYATLVAKHNCGFTTWPSQVTFKNRDNETVPYNYTIAQSPVHGKDVVKSFVESAQKYNIGHGFYYSVVVNNFLNVQNSEVRAGSWAPGQVNVTNSTYDQVVFDQLGELWKNYGSLTEIWFDGGYSSSQQDKIEALLEETQPQAVIFNGCDTDGNCLSSNSIRWIGTEEGQAPEENWSTGVTNDGGDSKSPYFCPAECDTTLQTEDRWFFGVDQPLRSIEEMIDVYHKTVGRNCLLELDLTPDRSGLIPASYAARYKQLGDFISSCYGDPIALNAAHSQTDKGEYSIKFDYPTAIDRIVLMEDQSNGQVIRSYQVQAKVVDSQDANGTLSVPFTRVSNGTSIGHKKIDIFEKAVTVTEVLIKTTYVDMPKWRSVSVHLCDQLPANGTSEAD
;
A
#
# COMPACT_ATOMS: atom_id res chain seq x y z
N MET A 1 13.16 74.01 4.52
CA MET A 1 12.54 74.69 5.68
C MET A 1 11.26 73.94 5.99
N PHE A 2 11.14 73.41 7.22
CA PHE A 2 9.94 72.85 7.87
C PHE A 2 9.29 71.60 7.23
N SER A 3 8.58 70.72 7.93
CA SER A 3 8.56 70.16 9.29
C SER A 3 7.27 69.32 9.33
N LEU A 4 7.38 68.06 9.77
CA LEU A 4 6.41 67.20 10.50
C LEU A 4 4.89 67.47 10.38
N ALA A 5 4.11 66.41 10.11
CA ALA A 5 3.10 65.88 11.06
C ALA A 5 2.37 64.60 10.55
N TYR A 6 2.17 63.66 11.48
CA TYR A 6 1.30 62.46 11.51
C TYR A 6 -0.19 62.81 11.29
N ALA A 7 -1.08 62.04 10.65
CA ALA A 7 -1.79 60.76 10.99
C ALA A 7 -3.08 60.71 10.10
N PRO A 8 -4.02 59.72 10.12
CA PRO A 8 -4.02 58.31 10.54
C PRO A 8 -4.50 57.34 9.42
N LEU A 9 -4.43 56.03 9.69
CA LEU A 9 -4.99 54.94 8.86
C LEU A 9 -6.52 54.99 8.79
N LEU A 10 -7.06 54.94 7.56
CA LEU A 10 -8.47 54.68 7.25
C LEU A 10 -8.58 53.32 6.57
N VAL A 11 -9.40 52.44 7.13
CA VAL A 11 -9.79 51.13 6.58
C VAL A 11 -10.77 51.37 5.42
N PRO A 12 -10.53 50.83 4.20
CA PRO A 12 -11.55 50.84 3.15
C PRO A 12 -12.46 49.62 3.25
N SER A 13 -13.75 49.90 3.11
CA SER A 13 -14.89 49.00 3.02
C SER A 13 -14.80 48.03 1.84
N LEU A 14 -15.27 46.79 2.07
CA LEU A 14 -15.52 45.76 1.05
C LEU A 14 -16.76 46.12 0.21
N GLU A 15 -16.61 46.20 -1.11
CA GLU A 15 -17.72 46.07 -2.06
C GLU A 15 -17.85 44.61 -2.53
N PRO A 16 -19.07 44.15 -2.88
CA PRO A 16 -19.35 42.74 -3.15
C PRO A 16 -19.01 42.37 -4.59
N THR A 17 -18.19 41.34 -4.78
CA THR A 17 -17.98 40.68 -6.08
C THR A 17 -18.68 39.32 -6.11
N SER A 18 -19.20 38.99 -7.30
CA SER A 18 -20.16 37.94 -7.64
C SER A 18 -19.80 36.50 -7.24
N PRO A 19 -20.79 35.60 -7.05
CA PRO A 19 -20.57 34.19 -6.80
C PRO A 19 -20.35 33.44 -8.12
N ASN A 20 -19.20 32.77 -8.26
CA ASN A 20 -19.01 31.48 -8.96
C ASN A 20 -17.54 31.29 -9.34
N THR A 21 -16.74 30.87 -8.36
CA THR A 21 -15.70 29.84 -8.54
C THR A 21 -15.33 29.43 -7.12
N VAL A 22 -16.01 28.40 -6.62
CA VAL A 22 -15.61 27.80 -5.35
C VAL A 22 -14.41 26.92 -5.68
N SER A 23 -13.20 27.43 -5.48
CA SER A 23 -12.07 26.58 -5.12
C SER A 23 -12.45 25.95 -3.79
N ARG A 24 -13.03 24.76 -3.84
CA ARG A 24 -13.36 24.00 -2.64
C ARG A 24 -12.10 23.22 -2.28
N ARG A 25 -11.05 23.92 -1.84
CA ARG A 25 -9.98 23.23 -1.12
C ARG A 25 -10.65 22.43 -0.02
N LEU A 26 -10.34 21.15 0.10
CA LEU A 26 -10.71 20.34 1.26
C LEU A 26 -9.93 20.85 2.51
N THR A 27 -10.09 22.12 2.89
CA THR A 27 -9.77 22.63 4.23
C THR A 27 -10.86 22.24 5.23
N ASP A 28 -11.62 21.20 4.93
CA ASP A 28 -12.84 20.81 5.62
C ASP A 28 -12.51 19.76 6.67
N GLN A 29 -13.26 19.76 7.77
CA GLN A 29 -13.07 18.89 8.95
C GLN A 29 -13.14 17.36 8.65
N ARG A 30 -13.25 16.99 7.38
CA ARG A 30 -13.50 15.65 6.82
C ARG A 30 -12.26 14.78 6.67
N LEU A 31 -11.06 15.38 6.61
CA LEU A 31 -9.77 14.68 6.61
C LEU A 31 -9.32 14.28 8.03
N HIS A 32 -10.06 14.72 9.06
CA HIS A 32 -9.68 14.60 10.47
C HIS A 32 -10.21 13.36 11.19
N PHE A 33 -11.10 12.60 10.56
CA PHE A 33 -11.75 11.45 11.17
C PHE A 33 -11.46 10.19 10.38
N GLN A 34 -11.25 9.09 11.10
CA GLN A 34 -11.02 7.79 10.50
C GLN A 34 -12.23 7.41 9.65
N ARG A 35 -12.01 7.23 8.35
CA ARG A 35 -13.07 6.83 7.43
C ARG A 35 -13.25 5.33 7.46
N LYS A 36 -14.49 4.90 7.25
CA LYS A 36 -14.83 3.49 7.18
C LYS A 36 -14.00 2.82 6.08
N GLU A 37 -13.83 3.48 4.95
CA GLU A 37 -13.09 3.02 3.79
C GLU A 37 -11.61 2.79 4.10
N GLN A 38 -10.95 3.72 4.79
CA GLN A 38 -9.54 3.56 5.20
C GLN A 38 -9.37 2.48 6.28
N LEU A 39 -10.31 2.39 7.25
CA LEU A 39 -10.28 1.35 8.28
C LEU A 39 -10.53 -0.04 7.69
N ASP A 40 -11.51 -0.16 6.78
CA ASP A 40 -11.79 -1.39 6.04
C ASP A 40 -10.59 -1.78 5.16
N PHE A 41 -9.87 -0.81 4.61
CA PHE A 41 -8.66 -1.06 3.85
C PHE A 41 -7.54 -1.59 4.75
N GLN A 42 -7.28 -0.98 5.92
CA GLN A 42 -6.31 -1.52 6.88
C GLN A 42 -6.62 -2.97 7.28
N ASP A 43 -7.90 -3.35 7.38
CA ASP A 43 -8.33 -4.74 7.66
C ASP A 43 -7.96 -5.75 6.56
N LYS A 44 -7.56 -5.28 5.38
CA LYS A 44 -7.03 -6.15 4.32
C LYS A 44 -5.64 -6.67 4.63
N GLU A 45 -4.84 -5.87 5.35
CA GLU A 45 -3.45 -6.11 5.78
C GLU A 45 -2.43 -6.37 4.65
N ILE A 46 -2.76 -7.25 3.70
CA ILE A 46 -1.88 -7.70 2.63
C ILE A 46 -2.58 -7.54 1.28
N GLY A 47 -1.89 -6.91 0.33
CA GLY A 47 -2.23 -6.81 -1.08
C GLY A 47 -1.08 -7.30 -1.96
N VAL A 48 -1.32 -7.31 -3.28
CA VAL A 48 -0.27 -7.52 -4.27
C VAL A 48 -0.29 -6.45 -5.34
N LEU A 49 0.89 -5.98 -5.74
CA LEU A 49 1.08 -5.09 -6.89
C LEU A 49 1.55 -5.91 -8.08
N ILE A 50 0.81 -5.94 -9.18
CA ILE A 50 1.07 -6.83 -10.31
C ILE A 50 1.75 -6.07 -11.45
N HIS A 51 3.06 -6.24 -11.58
CA HIS A 51 3.86 -5.68 -12.66
C HIS A 51 3.92 -6.62 -13.88
N PHE A 52 3.04 -6.39 -14.84
CA PHE A 52 3.02 -7.15 -16.09
C PHE A 52 2.63 -6.29 -17.29
N GLU A 53 3.59 -5.97 -18.14
CA GLU A 53 3.40 -5.18 -19.36
C GLU A 53 4.60 -5.35 -20.30
N ILE A 54 4.79 -4.45 -21.27
CA ILE A 54 5.89 -4.55 -22.23
C ILE A 54 7.27 -4.56 -21.56
N ALA A 55 7.40 -3.96 -20.37
CA ALA A 55 8.63 -3.97 -19.59
C ALA A 55 9.05 -5.36 -19.10
N THR A 56 8.12 -6.32 -18.94
CA THR A 56 8.38 -7.73 -18.58
C THR A 56 9.35 -8.42 -19.56
N TYR A 57 9.46 -7.90 -20.78
CA TYR A 57 10.32 -8.45 -21.84
C TYR A 57 11.68 -7.76 -21.95
N LEU A 58 11.91 -6.71 -21.17
CA LEU A 58 13.15 -5.96 -21.13
C LEU A 58 14.08 -6.50 -20.03
N SER A 59 15.38 -6.22 -20.16
CA SER A 59 16.31 -6.41 -19.05
C SER A 59 16.19 -5.30 -18.00
N ILE A 60 15.82 -4.09 -18.45
CA ILE A 60 15.64 -2.90 -17.62
C ILE A 60 14.29 -2.96 -16.94
N ASP A 61 14.27 -2.61 -15.66
CA ASP A 61 13.05 -2.62 -14.86
C ASP A 61 12.17 -1.42 -15.19
N GLY A 62 10.95 -1.68 -15.66
CA GLY A 62 9.92 -0.66 -15.87
C GLY A 62 10.22 0.46 -16.88
N CYS A 63 11.24 0.35 -17.75
CA CYS A 63 11.78 1.48 -18.53
C CYS A 63 12.32 2.64 -17.67
N ASN A 64 12.67 2.38 -16.40
CA ASN A 64 13.12 3.39 -15.45
C ASN A 64 14.42 4.06 -15.89
N ASN A 65 14.48 5.40 -15.74
CA ASN A 65 15.65 6.22 -16.04
C ASN A 65 16.15 6.16 -17.51
N VAL A 66 15.32 5.67 -18.45
CA VAL A 66 15.66 5.62 -19.88
C VAL A 66 14.61 6.35 -20.73
N PRO A 67 14.51 7.69 -20.62
CA PRO A 67 13.37 8.47 -21.13
C PRO A 67 13.19 8.45 -22.66
N ASN A 68 14.17 7.91 -23.39
CA ASN A 68 14.16 7.80 -24.85
C ASN A 68 13.80 6.38 -25.33
N LEU A 69 13.52 5.43 -24.40
CA LEU A 69 13.22 4.05 -24.73
C LEU A 69 11.71 3.86 -24.93
N VAL A 70 11.31 3.62 -26.18
CA VAL A 70 9.97 3.15 -26.57
C VAL A 70 10.11 1.78 -27.23
N PRO A 71 9.91 0.67 -26.48
CA PRO A 71 9.98 -0.68 -27.04
C PRO A 71 9.00 -0.87 -28.21
N ASN A 72 9.32 -1.70 -29.21
CA ASN A 72 8.36 -2.06 -30.24
C ASN A 72 7.20 -2.88 -29.61
N VAL A 73 5.95 -2.53 -29.92
CA VAL A 73 4.73 -3.23 -29.48
C VAL A 73 4.74 -4.74 -29.78
N ASP A 74 5.47 -5.16 -30.82
CA ASP A 74 5.70 -6.58 -31.15
C ASP A 74 6.37 -7.38 -30.02
N LEU A 75 7.02 -6.69 -29.07
CA LEU A 75 7.69 -7.32 -27.95
C LEU A 75 6.72 -7.92 -26.92
N PHE A 76 5.50 -7.39 -26.82
CA PHE A 76 4.50 -7.88 -25.87
C PHE A 76 3.74 -9.08 -26.45
N ASP A 77 4.28 -10.29 -26.30
CA ASP A 77 3.72 -11.52 -26.90
C ASP A 77 3.55 -12.67 -25.88
N PRO A 78 2.65 -12.53 -24.89
CA PRO A 78 2.46 -13.57 -23.90
C PRO A 78 1.61 -14.72 -24.44
N THR A 79 2.10 -15.95 -24.29
CA THR A 79 1.46 -17.14 -24.87
C THR A 79 0.35 -17.75 -24.00
N LEU A 80 0.35 -17.48 -22.69
CA LEU A 80 -0.41 -18.24 -21.68
C LEU A 80 -1.00 -17.35 -20.57
N ILE A 81 -1.39 -16.09 -20.86
CA ILE A 81 -2.02 -15.21 -19.85
C ILE A 81 -3.15 -15.97 -19.13
N ASN A 82 -2.99 -16.12 -17.81
CA ASN A 82 -3.96 -16.74 -16.94
C ASN A 82 -4.06 -15.97 -15.62
N THR A 83 -4.98 -15.00 -15.59
CA THR A 83 -5.23 -14.14 -14.43
C THR A 83 -5.86 -14.88 -13.25
N ASP A 84 -6.51 -16.03 -13.48
CA ASP A 84 -6.98 -16.89 -12.40
C ASP A 84 -5.80 -17.48 -11.62
N ALA A 85 -4.72 -17.87 -12.30
CA ALA A 85 -3.50 -18.35 -11.63
C ALA A 85 -2.78 -17.24 -10.83
N TRP A 86 -2.94 -15.98 -11.24
CA TRP A 86 -2.47 -14.84 -10.47
C TRP A 86 -3.26 -14.75 -9.16
N MET A 87 -4.60 -14.83 -9.25
CA MET A 87 -5.48 -14.82 -8.07
C MET A 87 -5.33 -16.05 -7.17
N ASP A 88 -5.04 -17.24 -7.73
CA ASP A 88 -4.68 -18.43 -6.94
C ASP A 88 -3.46 -18.12 -6.05
N THR A 89 -2.45 -17.46 -6.62
CA THR A 89 -1.22 -17.08 -5.89
C THR A 89 -1.51 -15.99 -4.86
N THR A 90 -2.27 -14.95 -5.23
CA THR A 90 -2.71 -13.89 -4.31
C THR A 90 -3.49 -14.45 -3.12
N ALA A 91 -4.42 -15.37 -3.36
CA ALA A 91 -5.20 -16.03 -2.31
C ALA A 91 -4.32 -16.94 -1.43
N ALA A 92 -3.35 -17.65 -2.02
CA ALA A 92 -2.42 -18.51 -1.29
C ALA A 92 -1.46 -17.72 -0.36
N LEU A 93 -1.12 -16.47 -0.73
CA LEU A 93 -0.42 -15.52 0.15
C LEU A 93 -1.30 -15.07 1.33
N GLY A 94 -2.62 -15.13 1.18
CA GLY A 94 -3.60 -14.59 2.12
C GLY A 94 -4.03 -13.15 1.81
N ALA A 95 -3.51 -12.56 0.72
CA ALA A 95 -3.81 -11.19 0.30
C ALA A 95 -5.30 -10.97 -0.03
N LYS A 96 -5.79 -9.76 0.21
CA LYS A 96 -7.22 -9.39 0.11
C LYS A 96 -7.51 -8.37 -0.98
N TYR A 97 -6.46 -7.84 -1.60
CA TYR A 97 -6.56 -6.98 -2.77
C TYR A 97 -5.39 -7.22 -3.71
N ALA A 98 -5.57 -6.80 -4.96
CA ALA A 98 -4.55 -6.78 -5.99
C ALA A 98 -4.67 -5.49 -6.80
N THR A 99 -3.54 -4.87 -7.09
CA THR A 99 -3.45 -3.67 -7.92
C THR A 99 -2.67 -4.02 -9.18
N LEU A 100 -3.28 -3.84 -10.35
CA LEU A 100 -2.62 -4.13 -11.62
C LEU A 100 -1.93 -2.87 -12.15
N VAL A 101 -0.67 -3.01 -12.55
CA VAL A 101 0.03 -2.00 -13.35
C VAL A 101 -0.57 -1.98 -14.75
N ALA A 102 -1.59 -1.14 -14.92
CA ALA A 102 -2.30 -1.01 -16.19
C ALA A 102 -1.42 -0.29 -17.23
N LYS A 103 -0.60 0.67 -16.76
CA LYS A 103 0.37 1.43 -17.55
C LYS A 103 1.51 1.97 -16.68
N HIS A 104 2.75 1.55 -16.94
CA HIS A 104 3.97 2.08 -16.33
C HIS A 104 4.68 3.09 -17.24
N ASN A 105 5.92 3.40 -16.90
CA ASN A 105 6.76 4.47 -17.47
C ASN A 105 7.06 4.31 -18.96
N CYS A 106 7.03 3.08 -19.50
CA CYS A 106 7.13 2.86 -20.95
C CYS A 106 5.97 3.54 -21.71
N GLY A 107 4.81 3.69 -21.06
CA GLY A 107 3.58 4.24 -21.63
C GLY A 107 2.70 3.20 -22.35
N PHE A 108 3.05 1.92 -22.33
CA PHE A 108 2.27 0.87 -22.97
C PHE A 108 1.04 0.52 -22.14
N THR A 109 -0.14 0.43 -22.75
CA THR A 109 -1.36 0.02 -22.03
C THR A 109 -1.68 -1.45 -22.25
N THR A 110 -1.98 -2.17 -21.17
CA THR A 110 -2.34 -3.60 -21.21
C THR A 110 -3.82 -3.87 -21.48
N TRP A 111 -4.61 -2.80 -21.65
CA TRP A 111 -5.95 -2.81 -22.22
C TRP A 111 -5.97 -2.09 -23.58
N PRO A 112 -6.94 -2.38 -24.47
CA PRO A 112 -7.05 -1.76 -25.77
C PRO A 112 -7.68 -0.36 -25.67
N SER A 113 -6.95 0.61 -25.09
CA SER A 113 -7.36 2.02 -24.95
C SER A 113 -7.87 2.57 -26.29
N GLN A 114 -9.02 3.25 -26.28
CA GLN A 114 -9.64 3.87 -27.47
C GLN A 114 -9.38 5.38 -27.56
N VAL A 115 -8.59 5.93 -26.64
CA VAL A 115 -8.23 7.35 -26.59
C VAL A 115 -7.61 7.81 -27.91
N THR A 116 -8.09 8.95 -28.40
CA THR A 116 -7.50 9.71 -29.50
C THR A 116 -7.15 11.11 -29.02
N PHE A 117 -6.09 11.71 -29.54
CA PHE A 117 -5.63 13.02 -29.10
C PHE A 117 -5.02 13.83 -30.24
N LYS A 118 -4.78 15.12 -30.00
CA LYS A 118 -4.13 16.02 -30.95
C LYS A 118 -2.60 15.98 -30.79
N ASN A 119 -1.86 15.61 -31.82
CA ASN A 119 -0.41 15.80 -31.81
C ASN A 119 -0.06 17.30 -31.98
N ARG A 120 1.22 17.67 -31.90
CA ARG A 120 1.64 19.07 -32.10
C ARG A 120 1.37 19.64 -33.50
N ASP A 121 1.20 18.78 -34.49
CA ASP A 121 0.80 19.16 -35.85
C ASP A 121 -0.73 19.34 -35.98
N ASN A 122 -1.46 19.26 -34.86
CA ASN A 122 -2.91 19.41 -34.74
C ASN A 122 -3.72 18.30 -35.46
N GLU A 123 -3.09 17.17 -35.73
CA GLU A 123 -3.71 15.98 -36.28
C GLU A 123 -4.31 15.14 -35.15
N THR A 124 -5.50 14.59 -35.38
CA THR A 124 -6.10 13.63 -34.44
C THR A 124 -5.47 12.26 -34.71
N VAL A 125 -4.78 11.71 -33.72
CA VAL A 125 -4.12 10.41 -33.79
C VAL A 125 -4.60 9.50 -32.66
N PRO A 126 -4.68 8.17 -32.88
CA PRO A 126 -4.97 7.24 -31.80
C PRO A 126 -3.77 7.09 -30.85
N TYR A 127 -4.05 6.78 -29.59
CA TYR A 127 -3.04 6.23 -28.69
C TYR A 127 -2.75 4.79 -29.12
N ASN A 128 -1.81 4.60 -30.05
CA ASN A 128 -1.51 3.32 -30.69
C ASN A 128 -0.35 2.54 -30.02
N TYR A 129 -0.10 2.82 -28.75
CA TYR A 129 0.90 2.12 -27.95
C TYR A 129 0.22 1.26 -26.88
N THR A 130 -0.53 0.27 -27.36
CA THR A 130 -1.42 -0.56 -26.54
C THR A 130 -1.31 -2.02 -26.95
N ILE A 131 -1.87 -2.92 -26.12
CA ILE A 131 -2.04 -4.34 -26.45
C ILE A 131 -2.74 -4.58 -27.80
N ALA A 132 -3.59 -3.65 -28.28
CA ALA A 132 -4.28 -3.78 -29.57
C ALA A 132 -3.33 -3.74 -30.78
N GLN A 133 -2.10 -3.25 -30.61
CA GLN A 133 -1.06 -3.25 -31.64
C GLN A 133 -0.02 -4.37 -31.45
N SER A 134 -0.16 -5.19 -30.41
CA SER A 134 0.76 -6.29 -30.10
C SER A 134 0.37 -7.60 -30.83
N PRO A 135 1.23 -8.64 -30.82
CA PRO A 135 0.91 -9.95 -31.39
C PRO A 135 -0.34 -10.59 -30.78
N VAL A 136 -0.67 -10.28 -29.52
CA VAL A 136 -1.87 -10.73 -28.82
C VAL A 136 -3.05 -9.76 -28.95
N HIS A 137 -3.12 -8.98 -30.03
CA HIS A 137 -4.25 -8.11 -30.35
C HIS A 137 -5.60 -8.83 -30.20
N GLY A 138 -6.57 -8.15 -29.56
CA GLY A 138 -7.86 -8.73 -29.18
C GLY A 138 -7.93 -9.28 -27.75
N LYS A 139 -6.81 -9.28 -27.02
CA LYS A 139 -6.78 -9.48 -25.57
C LYS A 139 -6.96 -8.16 -24.81
N ASP A 140 -7.40 -8.29 -23.57
CA ASP A 140 -7.54 -7.21 -22.59
C ASP A 140 -7.13 -7.79 -21.23
N VAL A 141 -5.91 -7.47 -20.78
CA VAL A 141 -5.37 -8.00 -19.52
C VAL A 141 -6.11 -7.39 -18.35
N VAL A 142 -6.43 -6.11 -18.41
CA VAL A 142 -7.17 -5.39 -17.37
C VAL A 142 -8.53 -6.04 -17.14
N LYS A 143 -9.28 -6.30 -18.21
CA LYS A 143 -10.56 -6.99 -18.11
C LYS A 143 -10.42 -8.38 -17.49
N SER A 144 -9.48 -9.18 -17.98
CA SER A 144 -9.27 -10.56 -17.50
C SER A 144 -8.88 -10.56 -16.01
N PHE A 145 -8.03 -9.62 -15.60
CA PHE A 145 -7.63 -9.42 -14.21
C PHE A 145 -8.82 -9.09 -13.31
N VAL A 146 -9.66 -8.14 -13.70
CA VAL A 146 -10.84 -7.76 -12.92
C VAL A 146 -11.84 -8.91 -12.80
N GLU A 147 -12.09 -9.65 -13.90
CA GLU A 147 -12.97 -10.81 -13.88
C GLU A 147 -12.45 -11.89 -12.91
N SER A 148 -11.14 -12.16 -12.92
CA SER A 148 -10.50 -13.08 -11.97
C SER A 148 -10.56 -12.55 -10.53
N ALA A 149 -10.22 -11.29 -10.27
CA ALA A 149 -10.25 -10.74 -8.91
C ALA A 149 -11.66 -10.83 -8.30
N GLN A 150 -12.70 -10.48 -9.08
CA GLN A 150 -14.10 -10.61 -8.66
C GLN A 150 -14.49 -12.07 -8.39
N LYS A 151 -14.09 -13.00 -9.27
CA LYS A 151 -14.33 -14.45 -9.09
C LYS A 151 -13.74 -14.98 -7.77
N TYR A 152 -12.59 -14.46 -7.36
CA TYR A 152 -11.88 -14.88 -6.14
C TYR A 152 -12.23 -14.04 -4.91
N ASN A 153 -13.13 -13.05 -5.04
CA ASN A 153 -13.47 -12.09 -3.98
C ASN A 153 -12.23 -11.36 -3.43
N ILE A 154 -11.32 -11.00 -4.34
CA ILE A 154 -10.15 -10.16 -4.09
C ILE A 154 -10.50 -8.76 -4.57
N GLY A 155 -10.28 -7.74 -3.73
CA GLY A 155 -10.46 -6.35 -4.14
C GLY A 155 -9.49 -6.01 -5.27
N HIS A 156 -9.91 -5.25 -6.28
CA HIS A 156 -9.04 -4.92 -7.40
C HIS A 156 -8.82 -3.41 -7.52
N GLY A 157 -7.62 -3.04 -7.95
CA GLY A 157 -7.20 -1.66 -8.16
C GLY A 157 -6.33 -1.52 -9.40
N PHE A 158 -6.00 -0.27 -9.72
CA PHE A 158 -5.10 0.05 -10.83
C PHE A 158 -4.00 1.01 -10.42
N TYR A 159 -2.80 0.65 -10.83
CA TYR A 159 -1.68 1.57 -10.95
C TYR A 159 -1.73 2.24 -12.32
N TYR A 160 -1.46 3.54 -12.35
CA TYR A 160 -1.30 4.30 -13.59
C TYR A 160 -0.20 5.35 -13.44
N SER A 161 0.86 5.25 -14.25
CA SER A 161 1.93 6.26 -14.27
C SER A 161 1.44 7.56 -14.92
N VAL A 162 1.36 8.61 -14.11
CA VAL A 162 1.04 9.99 -14.53
C VAL A 162 2.32 10.80 -14.73
N VAL A 163 3.35 10.53 -13.92
CA VAL A 163 4.60 11.31 -13.88
C VAL A 163 5.52 11.01 -15.06
N VAL A 164 5.48 9.78 -15.58
CA VAL A 164 6.38 9.34 -16.65
C VAL A 164 5.60 8.64 -17.77
N ASN A 165 5.87 9.04 -19.01
CA ASN A 165 5.37 8.34 -20.19
C ASN A 165 6.39 8.50 -21.31
N ASN A 166 7.22 7.46 -21.53
CA ASN A 166 8.25 7.50 -22.56
C ASN A 166 7.66 7.64 -23.97
N PHE A 167 6.53 6.98 -24.27
CA PHE A 167 5.85 7.08 -25.57
C PHE A 167 5.43 8.53 -25.90
N LEU A 168 4.98 9.31 -24.91
CA LEU A 168 4.61 10.71 -25.08
C LEU A 168 5.71 11.72 -24.68
N ASN A 169 6.93 11.23 -24.44
CA ASN A 169 8.11 12.02 -24.03
C ASN A 169 7.88 12.86 -22.76
N VAL A 170 7.20 12.28 -21.77
CA VAL A 170 6.89 12.91 -20.48
C VAL A 170 7.84 12.43 -19.40
N GLN A 171 8.37 13.36 -18.61
CA GLN A 171 9.09 13.11 -17.36
C GLN A 171 8.68 14.18 -16.34
N ASN A 172 8.56 13.82 -15.06
CA ASN A 172 8.14 14.74 -14.00
C ASN A 172 6.80 15.44 -14.33
N SER A 173 5.87 14.70 -14.93
CA SER A 173 4.56 15.20 -15.40
C SER A 173 4.64 16.31 -16.46
N GLU A 174 5.80 16.51 -17.10
CA GLU A 174 5.98 17.50 -18.15
C GLU A 174 6.51 16.86 -19.44
N VAL A 175 5.94 17.26 -20.59
CA VAL A 175 6.46 16.92 -21.91
C VAL A 175 7.79 17.64 -22.09
N ARG A 176 8.86 16.87 -22.28
CA ARG A 176 10.21 17.39 -22.42
C ARG A 176 10.34 18.29 -23.64
N ALA A 177 11.06 19.40 -23.48
CA ALA A 177 11.44 20.25 -24.61
C ALA A 177 12.60 19.62 -25.41
N GLY A 178 12.58 19.74 -26.75
CA GLY A 178 13.71 19.38 -27.61
C GLY A 178 13.53 18.11 -28.44
N SER A 179 14.61 17.33 -28.59
CA SER A 179 14.74 16.21 -29.53
C SER A 179 13.98 14.96 -29.09
N TRP A 180 13.28 14.36 -30.06
CA TRP A 180 12.44 13.17 -29.93
C TRP A 180 13.25 11.90 -30.23
N ALA A 181 13.00 10.85 -29.45
CA ALA A 181 13.51 9.53 -29.74
C ALA A 181 12.60 8.78 -30.73
N PRO A 182 13.13 7.80 -31.48
CA PRO A 182 12.31 6.93 -32.32
C PRO A 182 11.18 6.29 -31.53
N GLY A 183 9.96 6.28 -32.11
CA GLY A 183 8.76 5.73 -31.49
C GLY A 183 7.97 6.70 -30.61
N GLN A 184 8.52 7.85 -30.24
CA GLN A 184 7.80 8.86 -29.45
C GLN A 184 6.81 9.66 -30.30
N VAL A 185 5.70 10.07 -29.69
CA VAL A 185 4.72 10.98 -30.29
C VAL A 185 4.82 12.37 -29.66
N ASN A 186 4.88 13.38 -30.51
CA ASN A 186 5.02 14.76 -30.10
C ASN A 186 3.68 15.38 -29.69
N VAL A 187 3.58 15.76 -28.41
CA VAL A 187 2.38 16.33 -27.80
C VAL A 187 2.67 17.62 -27.03
N THR A 188 1.63 18.29 -26.55
CA THR A 188 1.71 19.38 -25.56
C THR A 188 1.38 18.85 -24.17
N ASN A 189 1.74 19.58 -23.11
CA ASN A 189 1.33 19.23 -21.73
C ASN A 189 -0.19 19.11 -21.62
N SER A 190 -0.94 20.06 -22.20
CA SER A 190 -2.41 20.02 -22.20
C SER A 190 -2.99 18.80 -22.91
N THR A 191 -2.33 18.32 -23.97
CA THR A 191 -2.73 17.10 -24.67
C THR A 191 -2.45 15.88 -23.81
N TYR A 192 -1.28 15.83 -23.17
CA TYR A 192 -0.92 14.75 -22.26
C TYR A 192 -1.90 14.64 -21.10
N ASP A 193 -2.23 15.76 -20.45
CA ASP A 193 -3.22 15.82 -19.37
C ASP A 193 -4.57 15.28 -19.86
N GLN A 194 -5.01 15.64 -21.05
CA GLN A 194 -6.26 15.11 -21.61
C GLN A 194 -6.19 13.59 -21.85
N VAL A 195 -5.08 13.07 -22.38
CA VAL A 195 -4.87 11.62 -22.53
C VAL A 195 -4.95 10.92 -21.16
N VAL A 196 -4.34 11.50 -20.12
CA VAL A 196 -4.43 10.99 -18.75
C VAL A 196 -5.88 10.92 -18.28
N PHE A 197 -6.65 12.00 -18.38
CA PHE A 197 -8.04 11.99 -17.91
C PHE A 197 -8.92 11.02 -18.69
N ASP A 198 -8.72 10.91 -20.01
CA ASP A 198 -9.50 10.01 -20.85
C ASP A 198 -9.17 8.54 -20.53
N GLN A 199 -7.88 8.19 -20.35
CA GLN A 199 -7.47 6.83 -19.96
C GLN A 199 -7.89 6.46 -18.54
N LEU A 200 -7.76 7.38 -17.57
CA LEU A 200 -8.32 7.17 -16.23
C LEU A 200 -9.84 7.00 -16.29
N GLY A 201 -10.53 7.77 -17.14
CA GLY A 201 -11.96 7.61 -17.40
C GLY A 201 -12.32 6.23 -17.94
N GLU A 202 -11.53 5.67 -18.87
CA GLU A 202 -11.70 4.31 -19.34
C GLU A 202 -11.54 3.29 -18.20
N LEU A 203 -10.47 3.40 -17.40
CA LEU A 203 -10.17 2.47 -16.31
C LEU A 203 -11.23 2.53 -15.19
N TRP A 204 -11.64 3.74 -14.79
CA TRP A 204 -12.49 3.93 -13.62
C TRP A 204 -13.98 3.80 -13.94
N LYS A 205 -14.41 3.95 -15.20
CA LYS A 205 -15.83 3.79 -15.56
C LYS A 205 -16.18 2.38 -16.01
N ASN A 206 -15.23 1.63 -16.58
CA ASN A 206 -15.54 0.40 -17.30
C ASN A 206 -15.16 -0.90 -16.56
N TYR A 207 -14.35 -0.83 -15.51
CA TYR A 207 -13.79 -2.03 -14.86
C TYR A 207 -14.22 -2.21 -13.39
N GLY A 208 -15.45 -1.81 -13.08
CA GLY A 208 -16.10 -2.05 -11.79
C GLY A 208 -15.67 -1.09 -10.68
N SER A 209 -15.99 -1.46 -9.43
CA SER A 209 -15.66 -0.67 -8.24
C SER A 209 -14.24 -0.99 -7.79
N LEU A 210 -13.37 0.02 -7.80
CA LEU A 210 -11.98 -0.12 -7.42
C LEU A 210 -11.85 -0.06 -5.91
N THR A 211 -11.00 -0.95 -5.39
CA THR A 211 -10.53 -0.94 -4.01
C THR A 211 -9.45 0.11 -3.83
N GLU A 212 -8.51 0.17 -4.77
CA GLU A 212 -7.33 1.03 -4.70
C GLU A 212 -7.02 1.67 -6.06
N ILE A 213 -6.50 2.91 -6.00
CA ILE A 213 -5.92 3.63 -7.13
C ILE A 213 -4.52 4.07 -6.74
N TRP A 214 -3.53 3.69 -7.55
CA TRP A 214 -2.11 3.90 -7.28
C TRP A 214 -1.51 4.89 -8.26
N PHE A 215 -1.02 6.02 -7.74
CA PHE A 215 -0.35 7.06 -8.50
C PHE A 215 1.15 7.08 -8.18
N ASP A 216 1.95 6.41 -9.02
CA ASP A 216 3.40 6.43 -8.90
C ASP A 216 3.97 7.83 -9.09
N GLY A 217 4.76 8.27 -8.12
CA GLY A 217 5.30 9.63 -8.06
C GLY A 217 4.24 10.73 -7.95
N GLY A 218 2.95 10.39 -7.80
CA GLY A 218 1.84 11.30 -7.67
C GLY A 218 1.30 11.86 -8.99
N TYR A 219 0.86 13.11 -8.95
CA TYR A 219 0.19 13.83 -10.04
C TYR A 219 0.64 15.29 -10.03
N SER A 220 0.47 16.02 -11.14
CA SER A 220 0.78 17.44 -11.17
C SER A 220 -0.38 18.29 -10.60
N SER A 221 -0.05 19.49 -10.12
CA SER A 221 -1.06 20.45 -9.66
C SER A 221 -2.05 20.87 -10.77
N SER A 222 -1.66 20.80 -12.06
CA SER A 222 -2.58 21.07 -13.17
C SER A 222 -3.60 19.96 -13.41
N GLN A 223 -3.31 18.76 -12.92
CA GLN A 223 -4.15 17.58 -13.08
C GLN A 223 -5.11 17.37 -11.91
N GLN A 224 -4.73 17.85 -10.72
CA GLN A 224 -5.42 17.61 -9.45
C GLN A 224 -6.94 17.80 -9.52
N ASP A 225 -7.43 18.99 -9.85
CA ASP A 225 -8.87 19.30 -9.84
C ASP A 225 -9.71 18.36 -10.72
N LYS A 226 -9.14 17.94 -11.86
CA LYS A 226 -9.83 17.05 -12.80
C LYS A 226 -9.76 15.58 -12.36
N ILE A 227 -8.65 15.15 -11.77
CA ILE A 227 -8.52 13.83 -11.16
C ILE A 227 -9.50 13.71 -9.99
N GLU A 228 -9.56 14.71 -9.11
CA GLU A 228 -10.50 14.76 -7.99
C GLU A 228 -11.96 14.69 -8.47
N ALA A 229 -12.34 15.51 -9.46
CA ALA A 229 -13.69 15.48 -10.01
C ALA A 229 -14.06 14.12 -10.63
N LEU A 230 -13.12 13.51 -11.37
CA LEU A 230 -13.33 12.18 -11.95
C LEU A 230 -13.43 11.10 -10.87
N LEU A 231 -12.60 11.19 -9.83
CA LEU A 231 -12.59 10.27 -8.70
C LEU A 231 -13.92 10.35 -7.93
N GLU A 232 -14.39 11.56 -7.59
CA GLU A 232 -15.67 11.77 -6.93
C GLU A 232 -16.85 11.25 -7.77
N GLU A 233 -16.79 11.41 -9.10
CA GLU A 233 -17.83 10.92 -10.02
C GLU A 233 -17.86 9.38 -10.08
N THR A 234 -16.70 8.72 -10.07
CA THR A 234 -16.59 7.32 -10.54
C THR A 234 -16.17 6.33 -9.45
N GLN A 235 -15.31 6.73 -8.53
CA GLN A 235 -14.69 5.84 -7.54
C GLN A 235 -14.57 6.51 -6.15
N PRO A 236 -15.63 7.13 -5.60
CA PRO A 236 -15.56 7.86 -4.33
C PRO A 236 -15.23 6.96 -3.11
N GLN A 237 -15.37 5.64 -3.25
CA GLN A 237 -15.05 4.66 -2.22
C GLN A 237 -13.59 4.17 -2.23
N ALA A 238 -12.86 4.36 -3.33
CA ALA A 238 -11.51 3.83 -3.47
C ALA A 238 -10.54 4.51 -2.50
N VAL A 239 -9.56 3.76 -2.00
CA VAL A 239 -8.38 4.35 -1.36
C VAL A 239 -7.39 4.81 -2.41
N ILE A 240 -6.68 5.90 -2.12
CA ILE A 240 -5.75 6.51 -3.06
C ILE A 240 -4.35 6.47 -2.46
N PHE A 241 -3.49 5.63 -3.03
CA PHE A 241 -2.09 5.59 -2.64
C PHE A 241 -1.38 6.86 -3.08
N ASN A 242 -0.61 7.46 -2.15
CA ASN A 242 0.04 8.75 -2.33
C ASN A 242 -0.89 9.86 -2.81
N GLY A 243 -2.15 9.80 -2.36
CA GLY A 243 -3.17 10.76 -2.75
C GLY A 243 -3.06 12.14 -2.08
N CYS A 244 -2.01 12.42 -1.31
CA CYS A 244 -1.82 13.67 -0.58
C CYS A 244 -0.42 14.25 -0.82
N ASP A 245 -0.31 15.58 -0.92
CA ASP A 245 0.97 16.27 -0.79
C ASP A 245 1.39 16.45 0.68
N THR A 246 2.61 16.98 0.90
CA THR A 246 3.16 17.21 2.24
C THR A 246 2.45 18.31 3.03
N ASP A 247 1.69 19.18 2.35
CA ASP A 247 0.90 20.24 2.98
C ASP A 247 -0.50 19.73 3.41
N GLY A 248 -0.81 18.46 3.12
CA GLY A 248 -2.08 17.82 3.44
C GLY A 248 -3.19 18.12 2.43
N ASN A 249 -2.86 18.60 1.23
CA ASN A 249 -3.82 18.68 0.14
C ASN A 249 -3.94 17.32 -0.52
N CYS A 250 -5.13 16.72 -0.42
CA CYS A 250 -5.38 15.36 -0.90
C CYS A 250 -6.40 15.33 -2.04
N LEU A 251 -6.26 14.39 -2.97
CA LEU A 251 -7.28 14.04 -3.98
C LEU A 251 -8.56 13.49 -3.36
N SER A 252 -8.45 12.87 -2.19
CA SER A 252 -9.54 12.19 -1.52
C SER A 252 -9.35 12.22 -0.03
N SER A 253 -10.46 12.10 0.71
CA SER A 253 -10.41 11.81 2.15
C SER A 253 -10.03 10.36 2.47
N ASN A 254 -9.94 9.50 1.46
CA ASN A 254 -9.59 8.08 1.60
C ASN A 254 -8.13 7.80 1.23
N SER A 255 -7.27 8.83 1.22
CA SER A 255 -5.86 8.66 0.87
C SER A 255 -5.12 7.80 1.89
N ILE A 256 -4.17 7.04 1.38
CA ILE A 256 -3.13 6.34 2.15
C ILE A 256 -1.77 6.86 1.68
N ARG A 257 -0.73 6.58 2.45
CA ARG A 257 0.62 7.09 2.17
C ARG A 257 1.62 5.97 2.04
N TRP A 258 2.58 6.19 1.15
CA TRP A 258 3.82 5.44 1.12
C TRP A 258 4.59 5.57 2.43
N ILE A 259 5.23 4.48 2.84
CA ILE A 259 6.06 4.46 4.05
C ILE A 259 7.43 5.12 3.88
N GLY A 260 7.89 5.37 2.65
CA GLY A 260 9.16 6.05 2.38
C GLY A 260 10.31 5.14 1.92
N THR A 261 10.07 3.84 1.77
CA THR A 261 11.05 2.87 1.27
C THR A 261 10.35 1.68 0.61
N GLU A 262 11.04 1.05 -0.35
CA GLU A 262 10.60 -0.18 -1.05
C GLU A 262 11.20 -1.45 -0.40
N GLU A 263 11.94 -1.33 0.71
CA GLU A 263 12.59 -2.47 1.38
C GLU A 263 11.60 -3.39 2.13
N GLY A 264 10.32 -2.98 2.22
CA GLY A 264 9.28 -3.71 2.96
C GLY A 264 9.44 -3.55 4.47
N GLN A 265 9.65 -2.32 4.95
CA GLN A 265 9.75 -2.03 6.38
C GLN A 265 9.16 -0.69 6.77
N ALA A 266 8.38 -0.69 7.84
CA ALA A 266 7.96 0.49 8.57
C ALA A 266 8.87 0.74 9.79
N PRO A 267 9.03 2.00 10.22
CA PRO A 267 9.62 2.31 11.51
C PRO A 267 8.82 1.65 12.66
N GLU A 268 9.48 1.39 13.78
CA GLU A 268 8.84 0.84 14.99
C GLU A 268 7.70 1.72 15.51
N GLU A 269 7.88 3.04 15.39
CA GLU A 269 6.86 4.05 15.64
C GLU A 269 6.20 4.43 14.32
N ASN A 270 4.95 4.00 14.12
CA ASN A 270 4.19 4.24 12.90
C ASN A 270 2.74 4.64 13.23
N TRP A 271 2.44 5.91 12.98
CA TRP A 271 1.16 6.54 13.18
C TRP A 271 0.35 6.52 11.89
N SER A 272 -0.90 6.06 11.98
CA SER A 272 -1.90 6.22 10.91
C SER A 272 -2.33 7.68 10.75
N THR A 273 -1.87 8.58 11.62
CA THR A 273 -2.03 10.03 11.49
C THR A 273 -0.77 10.67 10.91
N GLY A 274 -0.91 11.60 9.98
CA GLY A 274 0.22 12.24 9.27
C GLY A 274 0.30 11.81 7.82
N VAL A 275 0.75 12.72 6.95
CA VAL A 275 0.96 12.48 5.51
C VAL A 275 2.44 12.26 5.17
N THR A 276 3.32 12.27 6.18
CA THR A 276 4.77 12.10 6.01
C THR A 276 5.15 10.64 5.87
N ASN A 277 6.23 10.39 5.14
CA ASN A 277 6.76 9.06 4.83
C ASN A 277 7.86 8.63 5.83
N ASP A 278 7.77 9.04 7.09
CA ASP A 278 8.76 8.77 8.14
C ASP A 278 8.14 8.14 9.40
N GLY A 279 6.96 7.52 9.25
CA GLY A 279 6.17 6.96 10.34
C GLY A 279 5.04 7.85 10.83
N GLY A 280 4.83 9.03 10.21
CA GLY A 280 3.70 9.90 10.54
C GLY A 280 3.85 10.66 11.85
N ASP A 281 2.77 11.31 12.29
CA ASP A 281 2.73 12.14 13.50
C ASP A 281 1.46 11.88 14.31
N SER A 282 1.62 11.42 15.55
CA SER A 282 0.54 11.18 16.54
C SER A 282 -0.34 12.39 16.88
N LYS A 283 0.07 13.60 16.48
CA LYS A 283 -0.65 14.87 16.69
C LYS A 283 -1.21 15.44 15.38
N SER A 284 -0.89 14.82 14.24
CA SER A 284 -1.41 15.26 12.96
C SER A 284 -2.93 15.16 12.95
N PRO A 285 -3.62 16.17 12.40
CA PRO A 285 -5.05 16.12 12.21
C PRO A 285 -5.44 15.33 10.95
N TYR A 286 -4.51 14.72 10.21
CA TYR A 286 -4.81 13.96 9.00
C TYR A 286 -4.71 12.47 9.29
N PHE A 287 -5.76 11.69 8.98
CA PHE A 287 -5.69 10.23 9.02
C PHE A 287 -5.32 9.70 7.64
N CYS A 288 -4.12 9.16 7.50
CA CYS A 288 -3.53 8.65 6.28
C CYS A 288 -2.65 7.44 6.66
N PRO A 289 -3.22 6.22 6.68
CA PRO A 289 -2.48 5.04 7.09
C PRO A 289 -1.36 4.70 6.11
N ALA A 290 -0.35 4.00 6.61
CA ALA A 290 0.83 3.61 5.85
C ALA A 290 0.59 2.36 5.01
N GLU A 291 1.09 2.37 3.78
CA GLU A 291 1.33 1.18 2.98
C GLU A 291 2.83 1.04 2.69
N CYS A 292 3.31 -0.20 2.80
CA CYS A 292 4.67 -0.63 2.63
C CYS A 292 4.71 -1.55 1.42
N ASP A 293 5.15 -1.00 0.29
CA ASP A 293 5.36 -1.71 -0.95
C ASP A 293 6.77 -2.34 -0.96
N THR A 294 6.89 -3.54 -1.53
CA THR A 294 8.20 -4.19 -1.69
C THR A 294 8.16 -5.31 -2.72
N THR A 295 9.33 -5.83 -3.09
CA THR A 295 9.48 -6.89 -4.08
C THR A 295 9.74 -8.25 -3.46
N LEU A 296 9.28 -9.31 -4.14
CA LEU A 296 9.66 -10.69 -3.84
C LEU A 296 11.05 -11.03 -4.40
N GLN A 297 11.35 -10.49 -5.58
CA GLN A 297 12.66 -10.60 -6.21
C GLN A 297 13.70 -9.81 -5.40
N THR A 298 14.97 -10.22 -5.46
CA THR A 298 16.05 -9.42 -4.86
C THR A 298 16.33 -8.16 -5.69
N GLU A 299 17.04 -7.19 -5.11
CA GLU A 299 17.52 -5.98 -5.79
C GLU A 299 16.40 -5.06 -6.29
N ASP A 300 15.29 -4.97 -5.53
CA ASP A 300 14.16 -4.07 -5.79
C ASP A 300 13.63 -4.19 -7.23
N ARG A 301 13.57 -5.43 -7.73
CA ARG A 301 13.12 -5.71 -9.09
C ARG A 301 11.62 -5.93 -9.15
N TRP A 302 10.92 -5.00 -9.78
CA TRP A 302 9.46 -4.98 -9.87
C TRP A 302 8.91 -5.75 -11.06
N PHE A 303 9.60 -5.81 -12.20
CA PHE A 303 9.20 -6.64 -13.34
C PHE A 303 9.92 -7.98 -13.32
N PHE A 304 9.33 -9.00 -13.96
CA PHE A 304 9.95 -10.32 -14.08
C PHE A 304 11.41 -10.24 -14.56
N GLY A 305 12.32 -10.79 -13.77
CA GLY A 305 13.74 -10.92 -14.11
C GLY A 305 14.09 -12.35 -14.49
N VAL A 306 14.74 -12.49 -15.64
CA VAL A 306 15.29 -13.78 -16.06
C VAL A 306 16.40 -14.17 -15.08
N ASP A 307 16.23 -15.33 -14.46
CA ASP A 307 17.14 -15.87 -13.44
C ASP A 307 17.33 -14.95 -12.21
N GLN A 308 16.39 -14.02 -11.96
CA GLN A 308 16.43 -13.14 -10.80
C GLN A 308 16.20 -13.95 -9.52
N PRO A 309 17.10 -13.85 -8.52
CA PRO A 309 16.91 -14.52 -7.24
C PRO A 309 15.67 -14.02 -6.49
N LEU A 310 15.11 -14.89 -5.65
CA LEU A 310 14.01 -14.55 -4.75
C LEU A 310 14.54 -14.34 -3.33
N ARG A 311 14.02 -13.31 -2.65
CA ARG A 311 14.23 -13.09 -1.20
C ARG A 311 13.76 -14.28 -0.41
N SER A 312 14.55 -14.73 0.58
CA SER A 312 14.32 -15.99 1.30
C SER A 312 13.01 -15.98 2.11
N ILE A 313 12.51 -17.16 2.53
CA ILE A 313 11.29 -17.20 3.35
C ILE A 313 11.51 -16.52 4.72
N GLU A 314 12.70 -16.64 5.30
CA GLU A 314 13.06 -15.97 6.55
C GLU A 314 12.98 -14.44 6.39
N GLU A 315 13.49 -13.93 5.27
CA GLU A 315 13.43 -12.50 4.95
C GLU A 315 11.98 -12.05 4.72
N MET A 316 11.17 -12.82 4.00
CA MET A 316 9.76 -12.50 3.77
C MET A 316 8.91 -12.50 5.05
N ILE A 317 9.25 -13.36 6.01
CA ILE A 317 8.64 -13.35 7.34
C ILE A 317 9.04 -12.10 8.12
N ASP A 318 10.31 -11.69 8.04
CA ASP A 318 10.79 -10.45 8.64
C ASP A 318 10.08 -9.22 8.04
N VAL A 319 9.89 -9.19 6.71
CA VAL A 319 9.08 -8.17 6.01
C VAL A 319 7.66 -8.11 6.58
N TYR A 320 6.96 -9.24 6.71
CA TYR A 320 5.61 -9.26 7.29
C TYR A 320 5.57 -8.66 8.71
N HIS A 321 6.53 -9.01 9.57
CA HIS A 321 6.60 -8.45 10.91
C HIS A 321 6.97 -6.96 10.93
N LYS A 322 7.81 -6.51 9.99
CA LYS A 322 8.22 -5.10 9.85
C LYS A 322 7.21 -4.23 9.10
N THR A 323 6.17 -4.81 8.52
CA THR A 323 5.08 -4.09 7.82
C THR A 323 3.78 -4.24 8.60
N VAL A 324 3.05 -5.35 8.39
CA VAL A 324 1.78 -5.67 9.08
C VAL A 324 1.96 -5.67 10.59
N GLY A 325 3.08 -6.18 11.09
CA GLY A 325 3.42 -6.16 12.52
C GLY A 325 3.79 -4.78 13.08
N ARG A 326 3.84 -3.74 12.25
CA ARG A 326 4.17 -2.35 12.60
C ARG A 326 3.16 -1.35 12.02
N ASN A 327 1.86 -1.70 12.04
CA ASN A 327 0.77 -0.82 11.61
C ASN A 327 0.91 -0.30 10.16
N CYS A 328 1.46 -1.11 9.27
CA CYS A 328 1.60 -0.80 7.84
C CYS A 328 0.93 -1.90 7.01
N LEU A 329 0.17 -1.53 5.98
CA LEU A 329 -0.26 -2.49 4.97
C LEU A 329 0.97 -3.03 4.23
N LEU A 330 0.97 -4.31 3.86
CA LEU A 330 1.98 -4.90 2.99
C LEU A 330 1.41 -5.02 1.58
N GLU A 331 1.95 -4.27 0.63
CA GLU A 331 1.71 -4.51 -0.78
C GLU A 331 2.93 -5.22 -1.38
N LEU A 332 2.81 -6.52 -1.65
CA LEU A 332 3.92 -7.32 -2.14
C LEU A 332 3.84 -7.49 -3.65
N ASP A 333 4.88 -7.09 -4.37
CA ASP A 333 4.97 -7.27 -5.81
C ASP A 333 4.68 -8.72 -6.22
N LEU A 334 3.96 -8.90 -7.33
CA LEU A 334 3.66 -10.17 -7.96
C LEU A 334 3.91 -10.07 -9.47
N THR A 335 4.84 -10.88 -9.96
CA THR A 335 5.38 -10.76 -11.32
C THR A 335 5.10 -11.97 -12.20
N PRO A 336 4.12 -11.88 -13.11
CA PRO A 336 3.99 -12.82 -14.20
C PRO A 336 5.21 -12.78 -15.12
N ASP A 337 5.63 -13.95 -15.59
CA ASP A 337 6.72 -14.10 -16.54
C ASP A 337 6.30 -13.72 -17.97
N ARG A 338 7.23 -13.85 -18.91
CA ARG A 338 7.00 -13.56 -20.33
C ARG A 338 5.92 -14.42 -21.01
N SER A 339 5.52 -15.53 -20.40
CA SER A 339 4.38 -16.31 -20.90
C SER A 339 3.04 -15.76 -20.39
N GLY A 340 3.05 -14.95 -19.32
CA GLY A 340 1.86 -14.44 -18.64
C GLY A 340 1.42 -15.32 -17.45
N LEU A 341 2.29 -16.19 -16.95
CA LEU A 341 2.05 -17.05 -15.78
C LEU A 341 2.93 -16.64 -14.61
N ILE A 342 2.51 -16.94 -13.39
CA ILE A 342 3.39 -16.83 -12.23
C ILE A 342 4.37 -18.00 -12.24
N PRO A 343 5.69 -17.77 -12.19
CA PRO A 343 6.65 -18.86 -12.10
C PRO A 343 6.36 -19.74 -10.87
N ALA A 344 6.50 -21.06 -11.02
CA ALA A 344 6.18 -22.00 -9.94
C ALA A 344 6.98 -21.76 -8.65
N SER A 345 8.23 -21.31 -8.77
CA SER A 345 9.07 -20.94 -7.61
C SER A 345 8.55 -19.69 -6.89
N TYR A 346 7.98 -18.73 -7.63
CA TYR A 346 7.40 -17.51 -7.07
C TYR A 346 6.12 -17.87 -6.32
N ALA A 347 5.20 -18.60 -6.98
CA ALA A 347 3.97 -19.08 -6.36
C ALA A 347 4.23 -19.90 -5.09
N ALA A 348 5.26 -20.76 -5.10
CA ALA A 348 5.67 -21.51 -3.92
C ALA A 348 6.13 -20.60 -2.78
N ARG A 349 6.92 -19.55 -3.06
CA ARG A 349 7.39 -18.62 -2.02
C ARG A 349 6.25 -17.78 -1.41
N TYR A 350 5.30 -17.30 -2.22
CA TYR A 350 4.09 -16.64 -1.70
C TYR A 350 3.28 -17.57 -0.81
N LYS A 351 3.08 -18.83 -1.24
CA LYS A 351 2.37 -19.83 -0.45
C LYS A 351 3.10 -20.12 0.87
N GLN A 352 4.43 -20.24 0.86
CA GLN A 352 5.22 -20.45 2.08
C GLN A 352 4.99 -19.32 3.10
N LEU A 353 4.95 -18.06 2.64
CA LEU A 353 4.65 -16.92 3.50
C LEU A 353 3.21 -16.98 4.02
N GLY A 354 2.23 -17.25 3.15
CA GLY A 354 0.82 -17.39 3.56
C GLY A 354 0.60 -18.54 4.55
N ASP A 355 1.25 -19.68 4.33
CA ASP A 355 1.23 -20.83 5.24
C ASP A 355 1.81 -20.47 6.61
N PHE A 356 2.94 -19.75 6.65
CA PHE A 356 3.51 -19.24 7.91
C PHE A 356 2.54 -18.31 8.64
N ILE A 357 1.97 -17.32 7.94
CA ILE A 357 1.04 -16.35 8.54
C ILE A 357 -0.18 -17.08 9.10
N SER A 358 -0.78 -17.98 8.32
CA SER A 358 -1.93 -18.77 8.75
C SER A 358 -1.61 -19.67 9.94
N SER A 359 -0.46 -20.36 9.91
CA SER A 359 -0.06 -21.26 11.00
C SER A 359 0.29 -20.52 12.29
N CYS A 360 0.88 -19.35 12.17
CA CYS A 360 1.40 -18.58 13.31
C CYS A 360 0.31 -17.71 13.95
N TYR A 361 -0.58 -17.12 13.15
CA TYR A 361 -1.55 -16.12 13.61
C TYR A 361 -3.01 -16.50 13.42
N GLY A 362 -3.31 -17.62 12.74
CA GLY A 362 -4.67 -18.07 12.49
C GLY A 362 -5.41 -18.52 13.75
N ASP A 363 -4.71 -19.17 14.68
CA ASP A 363 -5.26 -19.71 15.93
C ASP A 363 -4.45 -19.22 17.14
N PRO A 364 -4.91 -18.16 17.85
CA PRO A 364 -4.21 -17.67 19.02
C PRO A 364 -4.25 -18.68 20.17
N ILE A 365 -3.20 -18.66 21.01
CA ILE A 365 -3.10 -19.56 22.14
C ILE A 365 -4.07 -19.16 23.24
N ALA A 366 -4.66 -20.19 23.88
CA ALA A 366 -5.51 -20.05 25.04
C ALA A 366 -6.69 -19.09 24.81
N LEU A 367 -7.44 -19.27 23.71
CA LEU A 367 -8.68 -18.55 23.39
C LEU A 367 -9.70 -18.47 24.56
N ASN A 368 -9.66 -19.45 25.47
CA ASN A 368 -10.55 -19.52 26.64
C ASN A 368 -9.94 -18.87 27.90
N ALA A 369 -8.76 -18.27 27.81
CA ALA A 369 -8.14 -17.56 28.93
C ALA A 369 -9.06 -16.43 29.41
N ALA A 370 -8.90 -16.03 30.68
CA ALA A 370 -9.66 -14.92 31.22
C ALA A 370 -9.03 -13.61 30.74
N HIS A 371 -9.74 -12.92 29.83
CA HIS A 371 -9.38 -11.58 29.36
C HIS A 371 -10.06 -10.51 30.22
N SER A 372 -9.33 -9.45 30.57
CA SER A 372 -9.94 -8.30 31.26
C SER A 372 -9.35 -6.98 30.78
N GLN A 373 -10.21 -5.97 30.64
CA GLN A 373 -9.83 -4.59 30.40
C GLN A 373 -10.22 -3.76 31.62
N THR A 374 -9.38 -2.81 32.01
CA THR A 374 -9.67 -1.91 33.13
C THR A 374 -10.00 -0.50 32.64
N ASP A 375 -10.64 0.29 33.53
CA ASP A 375 -10.91 1.72 33.31
C ASP A 375 -9.62 2.58 33.28
N LYS A 376 -8.44 1.96 33.27
CA LYS A 376 -7.13 2.60 33.13
C LYS A 376 -6.47 2.26 31.78
N GLY A 377 -7.21 1.74 30.82
CA GLY A 377 -6.70 1.32 29.51
C GLY A 377 -5.83 0.06 29.53
N GLU A 378 -5.64 -0.57 30.69
CA GLU A 378 -4.86 -1.79 30.82
C GLU A 378 -5.64 -2.99 30.29
N TYR A 379 -4.92 -3.96 29.72
CA TYR A 379 -5.48 -5.23 29.28
C TYR A 379 -4.70 -6.38 29.91
N SER A 380 -5.37 -7.44 30.35
CA SER A 380 -4.71 -8.63 30.86
C SER A 380 -5.29 -9.92 30.31
N ILE A 381 -4.43 -10.93 30.23
CA ILE A 381 -4.75 -12.31 29.88
C ILE A 381 -4.27 -13.16 31.05
N LYS A 382 -5.19 -13.88 31.68
CA LYS A 382 -4.88 -14.84 32.75
C LYS A 382 -5.15 -16.26 32.27
N PHE A 383 -4.12 -17.10 32.35
CA PHE A 383 -4.15 -18.46 31.85
C PHE A 383 -4.54 -19.44 32.96
N ASP A 384 -5.28 -20.50 32.60
CA ASP A 384 -5.67 -21.56 33.53
C ASP A 384 -4.48 -22.42 33.98
N TYR A 385 -3.46 -22.50 33.13
CA TYR A 385 -2.22 -23.24 33.36
C TYR A 385 -1.02 -22.48 32.75
N PRO A 386 0.20 -22.74 33.23
CA PRO A 386 1.41 -22.18 32.63
C PRO A 386 1.44 -22.45 31.12
N THR A 387 1.59 -21.38 30.34
CA THR A 387 1.44 -21.40 28.88
C THR A 387 2.67 -20.79 28.22
N ALA A 388 3.29 -21.51 27.28
CA ALA A 388 4.44 -21.03 26.52
C ALA A 388 3.99 -20.08 25.40
N ILE A 389 4.63 -18.93 25.29
CA ILE A 389 4.39 -17.91 24.26
C ILE A 389 5.72 -17.32 23.80
N ASP A 390 5.84 -16.94 22.53
CA ASP A 390 7.02 -16.25 21.98
C ASP A 390 6.71 -14.85 21.44
N ARG A 391 5.42 -14.51 21.33
CA ARG A 391 4.98 -13.21 20.84
C ARG A 391 3.60 -12.82 21.34
N ILE A 392 3.29 -11.54 21.17
CA ILE A 392 1.98 -10.96 21.43
C ILE A 392 1.56 -10.06 20.26
N VAL A 393 0.28 -10.14 19.91
CA VAL A 393 -0.36 -9.28 18.92
C VAL A 393 -1.31 -8.34 19.63
N LEU A 394 -1.14 -7.04 19.35
CA LEU A 394 -1.90 -5.94 19.93
C LEU A 394 -2.63 -5.21 18.81
N MET A 395 -3.93 -4.95 18.97
CA MET A 395 -4.72 -4.20 17.99
C MET A 395 -5.61 -3.17 18.69
N GLU A 396 -5.53 -1.91 18.27
CA GLU A 396 -6.47 -0.85 18.67
C GLU A 396 -7.71 -0.88 17.77
N ASP A 397 -8.88 -0.63 18.35
CA ASP A 397 -10.03 -0.19 17.58
C ASP A 397 -9.86 1.31 17.28
N GLN A 398 -9.42 1.59 16.07
CA GLN A 398 -9.14 2.95 15.59
C GLN A 398 -10.41 3.74 15.21
N SER A 399 -11.63 3.27 15.53
CA SER A 399 -12.88 4.03 15.24
C SER A 399 -12.91 5.42 15.87
N ASN A 400 -12.17 5.61 16.96
CA ASN A 400 -12.00 6.88 17.67
C ASN A 400 -10.56 7.41 17.55
N GLY A 401 -9.78 6.84 16.64
CA GLY A 401 -8.37 7.15 16.41
C GLY A 401 -7.38 6.25 17.11
N GLN A 402 -6.12 6.48 16.76
CA GLN A 402 -4.96 5.80 17.35
C GLN A 402 -4.54 6.55 18.61
N VAL A 403 -4.85 6.01 19.79
CA VAL A 403 -4.86 6.78 21.05
C VAL A 403 -3.77 6.35 22.03
N ILE A 404 -3.27 5.12 21.92
CA ILE A 404 -2.12 4.65 22.70
C ILE A 404 -0.86 5.43 22.26
N ARG A 405 -0.04 5.84 23.22
CA ARG A 405 1.21 6.59 23.02
C ARG A 405 2.45 5.82 23.44
N SER A 406 2.29 4.94 24.40
CA SER A 406 3.26 3.89 24.70
C SER A 406 2.59 2.76 25.46
N TYR A 407 3.21 1.59 25.38
CA TYR A 407 2.76 0.43 26.13
C TYR A 407 3.95 -0.36 26.69
N GLN A 408 3.67 -1.15 27.72
CA GLN A 408 4.57 -2.14 28.27
C GLN A 408 3.84 -3.46 28.42
N VAL A 409 4.40 -4.52 27.86
CA VAL A 409 3.92 -5.89 28.08
C VAL A 409 4.71 -6.47 29.24
N GLN A 410 4.00 -6.81 30.30
CA GLN A 410 4.53 -7.45 31.50
C GLN A 410 3.94 -8.85 31.61
N ALA A 411 4.74 -9.82 32.03
CA ALA A 411 4.28 -11.18 32.23
C ALA A 411 4.76 -11.77 33.55
N LYS A 412 3.95 -12.65 34.13
CA LYS A 412 4.34 -13.54 35.23
C LYS A 412 5.01 -14.78 34.63
N VAL A 413 6.32 -14.69 34.43
CA VAL A 413 7.14 -15.74 33.80
C VAL A 413 7.54 -16.79 34.83
N VAL A 414 7.12 -18.04 34.64
CA VAL A 414 7.39 -19.15 35.58
C VAL A 414 8.74 -19.83 35.36
N ASP A 415 9.35 -19.66 34.17
CA ASP A 415 10.64 -20.27 33.83
C ASP A 415 11.86 -19.45 34.31
N SER A 416 11.65 -18.30 34.98
CA SER A 416 12.74 -17.61 35.64
C SER A 416 13.17 -18.43 36.86
N GLN A 417 14.47 -18.41 37.18
CA GLN A 417 15.11 -19.20 38.23
C GLN A 417 14.55 -18.99 39.67
N ASP A 418 13.45 -18.24 39.82
CA ASP A 418 12.75 -17.93 41.07
C ASP A 418 11.50 -18.78 41.32
N ALA A 419 11.19 -19.76 40.45
CA ALA A 419 10.14 -20.74 40.73
C ALA A 419 10.58 -21.69 41.87
N ASN A 420 10.49 -21.21 43.11
CA ASN A 420 10.50 -22.00 44.35
C ASN A 420 9.26 -22.94 44.44
N GLY A 421 8.82 -23.52 43.32
CA GLY A 421 7.61 -24.33 43.20
C GLY A 421 6.30 -23.56 43.34
N THR A 422 6.32 -22.22 43.31
CA THR A 422 5.10 -21.39 43.40
C THR A 422 4.80 -20.67 42.07
N LEU A 423 3.52 -20.66 41.68
CA LEU A 423 3.01 -19.89 40.54
C LEU A 423 2.87 -18.38 40.83
N SER A 424 3.34 -17.94 42.00
CA SER A 424 3.22 -16.55 42.48
C SER A 424 4.51 -15.79 42.23
N VAL A 425 4.81 -15.54 40.96
CA VAL A 425 5.98 -14.76 40.52
C VAL A 425 5.59 -13.29 40.26
N PRO A 426 6.51 -12.32 40.43
CA PRO A 426 6.26 -10.92 40.10
C PRO A 426 6.14 -10.72 38.58
N PHE A 427 5.48 -9.64 38.18
CA PHE A 427 5.46 -9.20 36.79
C PHE A 427 6.86 -8.74 36.34
N THR A 428 7.32 -9.27 35.20
CA THR A 428 8.55 -8.84 34.53
C THR A 428 8.20 -8.29 33.15
N ARG A 429 8.85 -7.21 32.73
CA ARG A 429 8.65 -6.65 31.39
C ARG A 429 9.25 -7.60 30.34
N VAL A 430 8.45 -7.96 29.34
CA VAL A 430 8.87 -8.83 28.21
C VAL A 430 8.99 -8.06 26.90
N SER A 431 8.19 -7.00 26.71
CA SER A 431 8.34 -6.06 25.59
C SER A 431 7.78 -4.68 25.94
N ASN A 432 8.07 -3.69 25.11
CA ASN A 432 7.49 -2.35 25.16
C ASN A 432 7.54 -1.69 23.78
N GLY A 433 6.72 -0.66 23.59
CA GLY A 433 6.70 0.10 22.35
C GLY A 433 5.93 1.41 22.50
N THR A 434 5.76 2.12 21.39
CA THR A 434 5.05 3.39 21.28
C THR A 434 3.67 3.20 20.63
N SER A 435 3.64 3.14 19.30
CA SER A 435 2.43 3.00 18.49
C SER A 435 1.96 1.54 18.40
N ILE A 436 0.64 1.33 18.49
CA ILE A 436 -0.01 0.04 18.17
C ILE A 436 -0.79 0.16 16.87
N GLY A 437 -1.82 1.01 16.82
CA GLY A 437 -2.65 1.19 15.64
C GLY A 437 -3.44 -0.06 15.28
N HIS A 438 -3.54 -0.35 13.98
CA HIS A 438 -4.29 -1.47 13.45
C HIS A 438 -3.76 -2.80 14.00
N LYS A 439 -2.45 -3.01 13.89
CA LYS A 439 -1.78 -4.22 14.39
C LYS A 439 -0.33 -3.94 14.76
N LYS A 440 0.06 -4.47 15.92
CA LYS A 440 1.43 -4.53 16.42
C LYS A 440 1.77 -5.96 16.82
N ILE A 441 2.89 -6.47 16.34
CA ILE A 441 3.41 -7.81 16.69
C ILE A 441 4.74 -7.61 17.42
N ASP A 442 4.76 -7.96 18.70
CA ASP A 442 5.99 -7.98 19.50
C ASP A 442 6.49 -9.42 19.61
N ILE A 443 7.64 -9.69 19.01
CA ILE A 443 8.34 -10.97 19.12
C ILE A 443 9.33 -10.87 20.28
N PHE A 444 9.29 -11.82 21.21
CA PHE A 444 10.18 -11.87 22.36
C PHE A 444 11.53 -12.48 21.97
N GLU A 445 12.59 -12.13 22.70
CA GLU A 445 13.95 -12.67 22.46
C GLU A 445 14.01 -14.20 22.56
N LYS A 446 13.10 -14.80 23.35
CA LYS A 446 12.91 -16.24 23.49
C LYS A 446 11.48 -16.52 23.95
N ALA A 447 11.02 -17.75 23.70
CA ALA A 447 9.77 -18.22 24.28
C ALA A 447 9.84 -18.20 25.82
N VAL A 448 8.73 -17.83 26.44
CA VAL A 448 8.55 -17.75 27.89
C VAL A 448 7.28 -18.47 28.30
N THR A 449 7.32 -19.23 29.40
CA THR A 449 6.11 -19.78 30.01
C THR A 449 5.52 -18.78 31.00
N VAL A 450 4.24 -18.44 30.81
CA VAL A 450 3.54 -17.40 31.59
C VAL A 450 2.25 -17.91 32.20
N THR A 451 1.84 -17.32 33.33
CA THR A 451 0.51 -17.52 33.92
C THR A 451 -0.39 -16.30 33.78
N GLU A 452 0.19 -15.14 33.49
CA GLU A 452 -0.53 -13.89 33.31
C GLU A 452 0.28 -12.93 32.45
N VAL A 453 -0.38 -12.23 31.55
CA VAL A 453 0.16 -11.12 30.76
C VAL A 453 -0.66 -9.88 31.07
N LEU A 454 0.02 -8.74 31.25
CA LEU A 454 -0.55 -7.44 31.55
C LEU A 454 0.07 -6.39 30.64
N ILE A 455 -0.78 -5.68 29.90
CA ILE A 455 -0.41 -4.59 29.03
C ILE A 455 -0.79 -3.29 29.74
N LYS A 456 0.23 -2.47 30.02
CA LYS A 456 0.05 -1.13 30.59
C LYS A 456 0.25 -0.09 29.50
N THR A 457 -0.65 0.87 29.42
CA THR A 457 -0.62 1.90 28.36
C THR A 457 -0.55 3.30 28.94
N THR A 458 0.07 4.20 28.18
CA THR A 458 -0.21 5.63 28.23
C THR A 458 -0.98 6.01 26.97
N TYR A 459 -1.91 6.95 27.08
CA TYR A 459 -2.83 7.28 25.99
C TYR A 459 -3.37 8.70 26.12
N VAL A 460 -3.89 9.22 25.02
CA VAL A 460 -4.54 10.55 24.96
C VAL A 460 -6.06 10.49 25.09
N ASP A 461 -6.66 9.32 24.87
CA ASP A 461 -8.06 8.99 25.12
C ASP A 461 -8.19 7.50 25.47
N MET A 462 -9.28 7.09 26.11
CA MET A 462 -9.46 5.72 26.61
C MET A 462 -9.30 4.70 25.48
N PRO A 463 -8.28 3.81 25.53
CA PRO A 463 -8.06 2.84 24.48
C PRO A 463 -9.21 1.86 24.38
N LYS A 464 -9.64 1.61 23.14
CA LYS A 464 -10.50 0.48 22.82
C LYS A 464 -9.60 -0.60 22.22
N TRP A 465 -9.50 -1.72 22.93
CA TRP A 465 -8.77 -2.88 22.41
C TRP A 465 -9.66 -3.61 21.42
N ARG A 466 -9.21 -3.69 20.16
CA ARG A 466 -9.87 -4.52 19.15
C ARG A 466 -9.60 -5.99 19.44
N SER A 467 -8.33 -6.32 19.67
CA SER A 467 -7.90 -7.64 20.10
C SER A 467 -6.54 -7.58 20.78
N VAL A 468 -6.29 -8.54 21.67
CA VAL A 468 -4.99 -8.83 22.25
C VAL A 468 -4.87 -10.35 22.28
N SER A 469 -3.85 -10.88 21.63
CA SER A 469 -3.64 -12.32 21.54
C SER A 469 -2.17 -12.70 21.68
N VAL A 470 -1.91 -13.91 22.16
CA VAL A 470 -0.56 -14.44 22.30
C VAL A 470 -0.40 -15.67 21.44
N HIS A 471 0.83 -15.89 20.95
CA HIS A 471 1.12 -16.96 20.02
C HIS A 471 2.45 -17.62 20.37
N LEU A 472 2.64 -18.83 19.85
CA LEU A 472 3.89 -19.58 19.87
C LEU A 472 4.03 -20.17 18.47
N CYS A 473 4.89 -19.59 17.66
CA CYS A 473 5.01 -20.02 16.27
C CYS A 473 6.20 -20.95 16.10
N ASP A 474 6.03 -22.00 15.31
CA ASP A 474 7.11 -22.90 14.98
C ASP A 474 8.23 -22.12 14.28
N GLN A 475 9.47 -22.42 14.65
CA GLN A 475 10.60 -21.98 13.83
C GLN A 475 10.47 -22.70 12.48
N LEU A 476 10.68 -21.95 11.40
CA LEU A 476 10.71 -22.53 10.05
C LEU A 476 11.50 -23.85 10.08
N PRO A 477 10.96 -24.95 9.50
CA PRO A 477 11.70 -26.20 9.47
C PRO A 477 13.04 -25.91 8.82
N ALA A 478 14.12 -26.07 9.59
CA ALA A 478 15.48 -25.88 9.09
C ALA A 478 15.62 -26.70 7.82
N ASN A 479 15.85 -26.02 6.69
CA ASN A 479 15.88 -26.58 5.34
C ASN A 479 16.08 -28.09 5.34
N GLY A 480 14.97 -28.81 5.17
CA GLY A 480 15.02 -30.23 4.90
C GLY A 480 15.88 -30.41 3.66
N THR A 481 17.09 -30.91 3.86
CA THR A 481 17.86 -31.54 2.80
C THR A 481 16.96 -32.62 2.23
N SER A 482 16.39 -32.36 1.06
CA SER A 482 15.79 -33.41 0.26
C SER A 482 16.94 -34.33 -0.18
N GLU A 483 17.29 -35.29 0.67
CA GLU A 483 17.87 -36.52 0.17
C GLU A 483 16.78 -37.16 -0.70
N ALA A 484 17.03 -37.13 -2.00
CA ALA A 484 16.29 -37.91 -2.96
C ALA A 484 16.58 -39.40 -2.68
N ASP A 485 15.52 -40.15 -2.38
CA ASP A 485 15.45 -41.60 -2.58
C ASP A 485 14.43 -41.90 -3.67
#